data_AF-A0A4V2XU31-F1
#
_entry.id   AF-A0A4V2XU31-F1
#
_cell.length_a   1.000
_cell.length_b   1.000
_cell.length_c   1.000
_cell.angle_alpha   90.00
_cell.angle_beta   90.00
_cell.angle_gamma   90.00
#
_symmetry.space_group_name_H-M   'P 1'
#
loop_
_entity.id
_entity.type
_entity.pdbx_description
1 polymer ?
#
loop_
_entity_poly.entity_id
_entity_poly.type
_entity_poly.pdbx_seq_one_letter_code
_entity_poly.pdbx_strand_id
1 'polypeptide(L)' 'MRAIQMVVRRWPCTCSDRGMSTAEYAVGTIAAAAFAGLLFKIVTSSQVREMLVQIIEKALNLAG' A
#
# COMPACT_ATOMS: atom_id res chain seq x y z
N MET A 1 -7.81 47.87 -21.65
CA MET A 1 -8.11 46.62 -20.89
C MET A 1 -7.29 45.43 -21.39
N ARG A 2 -5.96 45.53 -21.50
CA ARG A 2 -5.06 44.43 -21.94
C ARG A 2 -3.89 44.15 -20.98
N ALA A 3 -3.64 45.06 -20.03
CA ALA A 3 -2.55 44.94 -19.07
C ALA A 3 -2.80 43.90 -17.97
N ILE A 4 -4.07 43.67 -17.61
CA ILE A 4 -4.45 42.72 -16.53
C ILE A 4 -4.22 41.25 -16.94
N GLN A 5 -4.31 40.92 -18.23
CA GLN A 5 -4.12 39.54 -18.71
C GLN A 5 -2.68 39.03 -18.60
N MET A 6 -1.67 39.90 -18.48
CA MET A 6 -0.26 39.48 -18.36
C MET A 6 0.11 38.98 -16.95
N VAL A 7 -0.65 39.36 -15.92
CA VAL A 7 -0.38 38.95 -14.53
C VAL A 7 -0.93 37.56 -14.23
N VAL A 8 -1.89 37.07 -15.02
CA VAL A 8 -2.37 35.67 -14.96
C VAL A 8 -1.49 34.76 -15.83
N ARG A 9 -0.17 34.98 -15.81
CA ARG A 9 0.76 33.95 -16.28
C ARG A 9 0.70 32.81 -15.28
N ARG A 10 -0.20 31.86 -15.56
CA ARG A 10 -0.21 30.47 -15.10
C ARG A 10 1.23 30.07 -14.78
N TRP A 11 1.57 29.95 -13.50
CA TRP A 11 2.82 29.31 -13.11
C TRP A 11 2.87 27.97 -13.85
N PRO A 12 3.81 27.77 -14.78
CA PRO A 12 3.99 26.45 -15.34
C PRO A 12 4.51 25.60 -14.20
N CYS A 13 3.86 24.47 -13.93
CA CYS A 13 4.24 23.51 -12.90
C CYS A 13 5.56 22.79 -13.27
N THR A 14 6.61 23.52 -13.65
CA THR A 14 7.92 22.98 -14.05
C THR A 14 8.75 22.54 -12.85
N CYS A 15 8.31 22.83 -11.61
CA CYS A 15 8.84 22.20 -10.39
C CYS A 15 8.28 20.80 -10.12
N SER A 16 7.32 20.30 -10.92
CA SER A 16 6.58 19.08 -10.57
C SER A 16 7.40 17.80 -10.71
N ASP A 17 8.33 17.69 -11.66
CA ASP A 17 9.04 16.42 -11.92
C ASP A 17 10.02 16.01 -10.81
N ARG A 18 10.76 16.96 -10.21
CA ARG A 18 11.79 16.61 -9.21
C ARG A 18 11.21 16.02 -7.92
N GLY A 19 10.00 16.44 -7.54
CA GLY A 19 9.30 15.93 -6.36
C GLY A 19 8.40 14.72 -6.66
N MET A 20 8.01 14.53 -7.92
CA MET A 20 7.06 13.48 -8.32
C MET A 20 7.61 12.08 -8.04
N SER A 21 8.84 11.78 -8.48
CA SER A 21 9.43 10.46 -8.24
C SER A 21 9.63 10.15 -6.75
N THR A 22 10.01 11.13 -5.92
CA THR A 22 10.16 10.92 -4.46
C THR A 22 8.81 10.65 -3.80
N ALA A 23 7.76 11.35 -4.22
CA ALA A 23 6.40 11.14 -3.73
C ALA A 23 5.87 9.75 -4.13
N GLU A 24 6.13 9.30 -5.36
CA GLU A 24 5.74 7.97 -5.83
C GLU A 24 6.39 6.85 -5.00
N TYR A 25 7.69 6.94 -4.73
CA TYR A 25 8.38 5.95 -3.89
C TYR A 25 7.85 5.95 -2.44
N ALA A 26 7.57 7.14 -1.88
CA ALA A 26 7.01 7.24 -0.54
C ALA A 26 5.61 6.61 -0.46
N VAL A 27 4.73 6.93 -1.40
CA VAL A 27 3.37 6.37 -1.46
C VAL A 27 3.41 4.87 -1.73
N GLY A 28 4.27 4.40 -2.63
CA GLY A 28 4.48 2.98 -2.91
C GLY A 28 4.91 2.19 -1.67
N THR A 29 5.81 2.77 -0.87
CA THR A 29 6.27 2.17 0.39
C THR A 29 5.15 2.11 1.43
N ILE A 30 4.37 3.18 1.59
CA ILE A 30 3.22 3.23 2.51
C ILE A 30 2.16 2.20 2.09
N ALA A 31 1.88 2.10 0.79
CA ALA A 31 0.93 1.12 0.26
C ALA A 31 1.39 -0.31 0.55
N ALA A 32 2.68 -0.61 0.34
CA ALA A 32 3.25 -1.92 0.66
C ALA A 32 3.16 -2.24 2.16
N ALA A 33 3.50 -1.27 3.02
CA ALA A 33 3.42 -1.44 4.48
C ALA A 33 1.98 -1.66 4.96
N ALA A 34 1.01 -0.94 4.41
CA ALA A 34 -0.40 -1.13 4.72
C ALA A 34 -0.89 -2.52 4.32
N PHE A 35 -0.52 -2.99 3.13
CA PHE A 35 -0.84 -4.34 2.67
C PHE A 35 -0.19 -5.42 3.53
N ALA A 36 1.07 -5.25 3.92
CA ALA A 36 1.75 -6.15 4.84
C ALA A 36 1.02 -6.22 6.20
N GLY A 37 0.54 -5.08 6.72
CA GLY A 37 -0.28 -5.05 7.94
C GLY A 37 -1.59 -5.83 7.79
N LEU A 38 -2.26 -5.72 6.64
CA LEU A 38 -3.47 -6.50 6.34
C LEU A 38 -3.17 -7.99 6.27
N LEU A 39 -2.12 -8.41 5.54
CA LEU A 39 -1.71 -9.81 5.44
C LEU A 39 -1.33 -10.39 6.81
N PHE A 40 -0.62 -9.61 7.63
CA PHE A 40 -0.27 -10.02 9.00
C PHE A 40 -1.52 -10.31 9.84
N LYS A 41 -2.54 -9.45 9.74
CA LYS A 41 -3.82 -9.67 10.41
C LYS A 41 -4.53 -10.94 9.91
N ILE A 42 -4.50 -11.19 8.61
CA ILE A 42 -5.10 -12.40 8.02
C ILE A 42 -4.39 -13.65 8.54
N VAL A 43 -3.06 -13.70 8.44
CA VAL A 43 -2.26 -14.87 8.85
C VAL A 43 -2.35 -15.12 10.36
N THR A 44 -2.48 -14.07 11.17
CA THR A 44 -2.58 -14.18 12.64
C THR A 44 -4.02 -14.45 13.11
N SER A 45 -5.00 -14.53 12.20
CA SER A 45 -6.39 -14.80 12.57
C SER A 45 -6.58 -16.22 13.12
N SER A 46 -7.58 -16.40 13.99
CA SER A 46 -7.93 -17.71 14.54
C SER A 46 -8.29 -18.71 13.43
N GLN A 47 -9.03 -18.26 12.42
CA GLN A 47 -9.43 -19.09 11.28
C GLN A 47 -8.21 -19.68 10.53
N VAL A 48 -7.20 -18.86 10.22
CA VAL A 48 -5.99 -19.34 9.54
C VAL A 48 -5.19 -20.29 10.43
N ARG A 49 -5.07 -19.97 11.72
CA ARG A 49 -4.41 -20.87 12.69
C ARG A 49 -5.12 -22.22 12.81
N GLU A 50 -6.44 -22.23 12.91
CA GLU A 50 -7.24 -23.46 12.97
C GLU A 50 -7.09 -24.30 11.71
N MET A 51 -7.14 -23.67 10.52
CA MET A 51 -6.89 -24.36 9.25
C MET A 51 -5.50 -25.01 9.21
N LEU A 52 -4.46 -24.30 9.66
CA LEU A 52 -3.10 -24.85 9.73
C LEU A 52 -3.00 -26.01 10.72
N VAL A 53 -3.63 -25.90 11.90
CA VAL A 53 -3.68 -26.98 12.89
C VAL A 53 -4.37 -28.21 12.30
N GLN A 54 -5.50 -28.04 11.62
CA GLN A 54 -6.22 -29.16 10.98
C GLN A 54 -5.37 -29.86 9.90
N ILE A 55 -4.59 -29.09 9.12
CA ILE A 55 -3.65 -29.67 8.15
C ILE A 55 -2.58 -30.51 8.86
N ILE A 56 -2.03 -30.01 9.96
CA ILE A 56 -1.00 -30.72 10.75
C ILE A 56 -1.59 -31.98 11.41
N GLU A 57 -2.77 -31.89 12.02
CA GLU A 57 -3.45 -33.03 12.66
C GLU A 57 -3.75 -34.15 11.66
N LYS A 58 -4.21 -33.79 10.45
CA LYS A 58 -4.39 -34.73 9.33
C LYS A 58 -3.06 -35.36 8.91
N ALA A 59 -2.00 -34.57 8.78
CA ALA A 59 -0.68 -35.08 8.40
C ALA A 59 -0.08 -36.03 9.45
N LEU A 60 -0.39 -35.79 10.74
CA LEU A 60 0.06 -36.61 11.86
C LEU A 60 -0.89 -37.80 12.15
N ASN A 61 -1.96 -37.96 11.36
CA ASN A 61 -2.99 -38.98 11.56
C ASN A 61 -3.60 -38.99 12.98
N LEU A 62 -3.64 -37.82 13.62
CA LEU A 62 -4.25 -37.61 14.93
C LEU A 62 -5.77 -37.48 14.83
N ALA A 63 -6.28 -37.19 13.63
CA ALA A 63 -7.69 -37.03 13.30
C ALA A 63 -8.33 -38.30 12.72
N GLY A 64 -7.97 -39.46 13.29
CA GLY A 64 -8.59 -40.76 13.04
C GLY A 64 -9.60 -41.13 14.11
#